data_AF-A0A7C3MB77-F1
#
_entry.id   AF-A0A7C3MB77-F1
#
_cell.length_a   1.000
_cell.length_b   1.000
_cell.length_c   1.000
_cell.angle_alpha   90.00
_cell.angle_beta   90.00
_cell.angle_gamma   90.00
#
_symmetry.space_group_name_H-M   'P 1'
#
loop_
_entity.id
_entity.type
_entity.pdbx_description
1 polymer ?
#
loop_
_entity_poly.entity_id
_entity_poly.type
_entity_poly.pdbx_seq_one_letter_code
_entity_poly.pdbx_strand_id
1 'polypeptide(L)'
;MKDIFIVGCGRYMDTTYGCPGEWRCLKAAALGDGNFEEPVRVMSFVKCECPGNTLIPNIGMAMKLSEVRPEAIYLSSCMLREPGCPYRNAEEWARIVENAFQIPVKPGTHQYK
;
A
#
# COMPACT_ATOMS: atom_id res chain seq x y z
N MET A 1 17.42 -6.98 3.48
CA MET A 1 15.96 -6.92 3.70
C MET A 1 15.47 -5.67 2.99
N LYS A 2 14.50 -5.81 2.09
CA LYS A 2 14.08 -4.70 1.23
C LYS A 2 13.20 -3.70 1.97
N ASP A 3 13.43 -2.42 1.74
CA ASP A 3 12.60 -1.35 2.30
C ASP A 3 11.43 -1.06 1.38
N ILE A 4 10.20 -1.20 1.89
CA ILE A 4 8.98 -1.03 1.09
C ILE A 4 8.00 -0.11 1.78
N PHE A 5 7.16 0.53 0.98
CA PHE A 5 6.01 1.29 1.45
C PHE A 5 4.72 0.53 1.11
N ILE A 6 3.70 0.66 1.95
CA ILE A 6 2.36 0.12 1.70
C ILE A 6 1.37 1.27 1.58
N VAL A 7 0.44 1.17 0.63
CA VAL A 7 -0.69 2.09 0.50
C VAL A 7 -2.00 1.38 0.85
N GLY A 8 -2.72 1.92 1.81
CA GLY A 8 -4.04 1.45 2.25
C GLY A 8 -5.19 2.22 1.60
N CYS A 9 -6.30 1.55 1.30
CA CYS A 9 -7.56 2.28 1.08
C CYS A 9 -8.11 2.71 2.44
N GLY A 10 -8.08 4.01 2.74
CA GLY A 10 -8.52 4.52 4.04
C GLY A 10 -9.98 4.23 4.37
N ARG A 11 -10.87 4.31 3.36
CA ARG A 11 -12.28 3.94 3.54
C ARG A 11 -12.43 2.49 4.00
N TYR A 12 -11.73 1.55 3.38
CA TYR A 12 -11.76 0.14 3.77
C TYR A 12 -11.15 -0.07 5.15
N MET A 13 -10.03 0.58 5.46
CA MET A 13 -9.39 0.52 6.78
C MET A 13 -10.34 1.01 7.89
N ASP A 14 -11.06 2.10 7.66
CA ASP A 14 -11.92 2.72 8.67
C ASP A 14 -13.22 1.96 8.92
N THR A 15 -13.69 1.17 7.94
CA THR A 15 -15.08 0.70 7.95
C THR A 15 -15.24 -0.80 7.77
N THR A 16 -14.15 -1.53 7.56
CA THR A 16 -14.20 -2.99 7.60
C THR A 16 -13.67 -3.53 8.92
N TYR A 17 -14.38 -4.54 9.42
CA TYR A 17 -13.93 -5.31 10.57
C TYR A 17 -12.74 -6.20 10.18
N GLY A 18 -11.72 -6.30 11.05
CA GLY A 18 -10.80 -7.44 11.02
C GLY A 18 -9.35 -7.20 10.60
N CYS A 19 -8.82 -5.97 10.70
CA CYS A 19 -7.39 -5.70 10.56
C CYS A 19 -6.83 -4.67 11.59
N PRO A 20 -6.90 -4.93 12.92
CA PRO A 20 -6.35 -4.01 13.91
C PRO A 20 -4.89 -3.65 13.64
N GLY A 21 -4.60 -2.34 13.53
CA GLY A 21 -3.25 -1.84 13.26
C GLY A 21 -2.65 -2.37 11.94
N GLU A 22 -3.50 -2.74 10.98
CA GLU A 22 -3.08 -3.31 9.69
C GLU A 22 -2.22 -4.58 9.80
N TRP A 23 -2.42 -5.35 10.88
CA TRP A 23 -1.56 -6.48 11.24
C TRP A 23 -1.40 -7.53 10.14
N ARG A 24 -2.43 -7.75 9.30
CA ARG A 24 -2.35 -8.76 8.22
C ARG A 24 -1.29 -8.38 7.20
N CYS A 25 -1.23 -7.11 6.81
CA CYS A 25 -0.22 -6.58 5.90
C CYS A 25 1.17 -6.66 6.54
N LEU A 26 1.29 -6.23 7.81
CA LEU A 26 2.57 -6.19 8.51
C LEU A 26 3.13 -7.60 8.78
N LYS A 27 2.27 -8.55 9.16
CA LYS A 27 2.65 -9.96 9.35
C LYS A 27 3.12 -10.58 8.03
N ALA A 28 2.37 -10.39 6.95
CA ALA A 28 2.75 -10.92 5.64
C ALA A 28 4.11 -10.37 5.18
N ALA A 29 4.34 -9.07 5.36
CA ALA A 29 5.62 -8.43 5.08
C ALA A 29 6.77 -9.03 5.91
N ALA A 30 6.57 -9.19 7.23
CA ALA A 30 7.59 -9.71 8.14
C ALA A 30 7.94 -11.19 7.89
N LEU A 31 6.99 -11.98 7.41
CA LEU A 31 7.18 -13.41 7.13
C LEU A 31 7.52 -13.72 5.68
N GLY A 32 7.43 -12.75 4.76
CA GLY A 32 7.55 -13.00 3.32
C GLY A 32 6.43 -13.90 2.80
N ASP A 33 5.19 -13.66 3.24
CA ASP A 33 3.99 -14.43 2.88
C ASP A 33 3.07 -13.61 1.96
N GLY A 34 2.04 -14.25 1.38
CA GLY A 34 1.09 -13.58 0.51
C GLY A 34 1.71 -13.16 -0.83
N ASN A 35 1.81 -11.85 -1.07
CA ASN A 35 2.38 -11.30 -2.32
C ASN A 35 3.83 -10.78 -2.13
N PHE A 36 4.45 -11.10 -0.99
CA PHE A 36 5.87 -10.85 -0.74
C PHE A 36 6.66 -12.12 -1.06
N GLU A 37 7.71 -12.02 -1.89
CA GLU A 37 8.58 -13.16 -2.25
C GLU A 37 9.58 -13.50 -1.14
N GLU A 38 9.89 -12.53 -0.29
CA GLU A 38 10.84 -12.61 0.81
C GLU A 38 10.40 -11.67 1.95
N PRO A 39 10.89 -11.85 3.19
CA PRO A 39 10.66 -10.88 4.25
C PRO A 39 11.14 -9.47 3.88
N VAL A 40 10.27 -8.49 4.06
CA VAL A 40 10.52 -7.07 3.75
C VAL A 40 10.29 -6.19 4.97
N ARG A 41 10.96 -5.03 5.01
CA ARG A 41 10.82 -4.03 6.07
C ARG A 41 9.84 -2.95 5.61
N VAL A 42 8.71 -2.84 6.30
CA VAL A 42 7.70 -1.80 6.04
C VAL A 42 8.18 -0.49 6.68
N MET A 43 8.60 0.47 5.85
CA MET A 43 9.10 1.76 6.32
C MET A 43 8.02 2.84 6.40
N SER A 44 6.92 2.64 5.67
CA SER A 44 5.75 3.52 5.73
C SER A 44 4.48 2.78 5.34
N PHE A 45 3.37 3.17 5.98
CA PHE A 45 2.03 2.75 5.61
C PHE A 45 1.19 4.00 5.37
N VAL A 46 0.99 4.36 4.10
CA VAL A 46 0.24 5.55 3.69
C VAL A 46 -1.22 5.19 3.53
N LYS A 47 -2.09 5.88 4.27
CA LYS A 47 -3.54 5.76 4.13
C LYS A 47 -4.03 6.70 3.02
N CYS A 48 -4.71 6.15 2.01
CA CYS A 48 -5.39 6.92 0.97
C CYS A 48 -6.67 7.54 1.53
N GLU A 49 -6.90 8.82 1.25
CA GLU A 49 -8.09 9.55 1.67
C GLU A 49 -8.92 9.94 0.44
N CYS A 50 -10.22 9.62 0.44
CA CYS A 50 -11.11 9.95 -0.67
C CYS A 50 -11.17 11.47 -0.91
N PRO A 51 -11.09 11.96 -2.16
CA PRO A 51 -11.17 11.23 -3.43
C PRO A 51 -9.81 10.74 -4.00
N GLY A 52 -8.77 10.68 -3.17
CA GLY A 52 -7.43 10.15 -3.51
C GLY A 52 -6.41 11.22 -3.91
N ASN A 53 -6.78 12.51 -3.84
CA ASN A 53 -5.91 13.62 -4.23
C ASN A 53 -4.64 13.71 -3.38
N THR A 54 -4.72 13.28 -2.12
CA THR A 54 -3.59 13.33 -1.18
C THR A 54 -2.64 12.13 -1.32
N LEU A 55 -2.96 11.14 -2.15
CA LEU A 55 -2.18 9.90 -2.21
C LEU A 55 -0.72 10.14 -2.63
N ILE A 56 -0.50 10.79 -3.77
CA ILE A 56 0.83 11.12 -4.27
C ILE A 56 1.60 12.03 -3.31
N PRO A 57 1.09 13.20 -2.88
CA PRO A 57 1.84 14.05 -1.97
C PRO A 57 2.14 13.36 -0.63
N ASN A 58 1.25 12.51 -0.10
CA ASN A 58 1.51 11.78 1.14
C ASN A 58 2.59 10.70 0.98
N ILE A 59 2.63 10.00 -0.15
CA ILE A 59 3.73 9.06 -0.46
C ILE A 59 5.05 9.84 -0.56
N GLY A 60 5.07 10.97 -1.28
CA GLY A 60 6.27 11.81 -1.41
C GLY A 60 6.74 12.38 -0.07
N MET A 61 5.81 12.82 0.79
CA MET A 61 6.13 13.29 2.14
C MET A 61 6.62 12.16 3.03
N ALA A 62 6.06 10.96 2.92
CA ALA A 62 6.59 9.79 3.64
C ALA A 62 8.06 9.54 3.25
N MET A 63 8.39 9.52 1.94
CA MET A 63 9.78 9.35 1.49
C MET A 63 10.70 10.46 2.02
N LYS A 64 10.23 11.71 1.98
CA LYS A 64 11.00 12.87 2.43
C LYS A 64 11.27 12.84 3.93
N LEU A 65 10.25 12.63 4.75
CA LEU A 65 10.35 12.72 6.21
C LEU A 65 11.03 11.49 6.82
N SER A 66 10.89 10.32 6.19
CA SER A 66 11.61 9.12 6.65
C SER A 66 13.03 9.05 6.10
N GLU A 67 13.40 9.92 5.15
CA GLU A 67 14.68 9.85 4.40
C GLU A 67 14.89 8.48 3.72
N VAL A 68 13.80 7.82 3.32
CA VAL A 68 13.82 6.49 2.68
C VAL A 68 13.20 6.56 1.31
N ARG A 69 13.95 6.09 0.30
CA ARG A 69 13.39 5.74 -1.01
C ARG A 69 13.10 4.24 -1.01
N PRO A 70 11.82 3.80 -1.05
CA PRO A 70 11.51 2.38 -1.04
C PRO A 70 11.91 1.70 -2.35
N GLU A 71 12.21 0.41 -2.30
CA GLU A 71 12.48 -0.42 -3.47
C GLU A 71 11.20 -0.80 -4.21
N ALA A 72 10.06 -0.84 -3.51
CA ALA A 72 8.75 -1.06 -4.09
C ALA A 72 7.65 -0.41 -3.23
N ILE A 73 6.55 -0.03 -3.88
CA ILE A 73 5.33 0.41 -3.23
C ILE A 73 4.27 -0.66 -3.44
N TYR A 74 3.66 -1.15 -2.36
CA TYR A 74 2.60 -2.15 -2.43
C TYR A 74 1.24 -1.48 -2.25
N LEU A 75 0.33 -1.67 -3.20
CA LEU A 75 -1.09 -1.36 -2.97
C LEU A 75 -1.66 -2.48 -2.09
N SER A 76 -2.15 -2.15 -0.89
CA SER A 76 -2.67 -3.15 0.05
C SER A 76 -3.78 -4.00 -0.58
N SER A 77 -3.99 -5.20 -0.04
CA SER A 77 -5.11 -6.05 -0.47
C SER A 77 -6.48 -5.38 -0.28
N CYS A 78 -6.59 -4.38 0.60
CA CYS A 78 -7.79 -3.55 0.76
C CYS A 78 -8.06 -2.64 -0.45
N MET A 79 -7.03 -2.25 -1.22
CA MET A 79 -7.22 -1.48 -2.46
C MET A 79 -7.72 -2.32 -3.64
N LEU A 80 -7.63 -3.65 -3.54
CA LEU A 80 -8.07 -4.61 -4.56
C LEU A 80 -9.46 -5.20 -4.26
N ARG A 81 -10.13 -4.75 -3.20
CA ARG A 81 -11.42 -5.31 -2.76
C ARG A 81 -12.59 -4.78 -3.57
N GLU A 82 -13.63 -5.61 -3.67
CA GLU A 82 -14.96 -5.24 -4.17
C GLU A 82 -15.94 -4.96 -3.00
N PRO A 83 -16.78 -3.90 -3.08
CA PRO A 83 -16.88 -2.94 -4.19
C PRO A 83 -15.63 -2.05 -4.35
N GLY A 84 -15.14 -1.91 -5.57
CA GLY A 84 -13.93 -1.15 -5.89
C GLY A 84 -14.00 0.35 -5.54
N CYS A 85 -12.87 1.05 -5.67
CA CYS A 85 -12.84 2.50 -5.50
C CYS A 85 -13.66 3.19 -6.61
N PRO A 86 -14.58 4.11 -6.27
CA PRO A 86 -15.48 4.74 -7.26
C PRO A 86 -14.76 5.76 -8.16
N TYR A 87 -13.53 6.14 -7.82
CA TYR A 87 -12.78 7.15 -8.56
C TYR A 87 -11.82 6.54 -9.58
N ARG A 88 -11.13 5.46 -9.22
CA ARG A 88 -10.10 4.78 -10.02
C ARG A 88 -9.90 3.36 -9.54
N ASN A 89 -9.67 2.42 -10.44
CA ASN A 89 -9.34 1.05 -10.07
C ASN A 89 -7.86 0.93 -9.59
N ALA A 90 -7.49 -0.24 -9.08
CA ALA A 90 -6.16 -0.47 -8.52
C ALA A 90 -5.03 -0.36 -9.57
N GLU A 91 -5.27 -0.78 -10.81
CA GLU A 91 -4.28 -0.72 -11.89
C GLU A 91 -4.02 0.73 -12.34
N GLU A 92 -5.07 1.57 -12.37
CA GLU A 92 -4.95 3.00 -12.59
C GLU A 92 -4.15 3.67 -11.46
N TRP A 93 -4.43 3.33 -10.20
CA TRP A 93 -3.64 3.83 -9.08
C TRP A 93 -2.17 3.39 -9.17
N ALA A 94 -1.91 2.13 -9.52
CA ALA A 94 -0.56 1.62 -9.67
C ALA A 94 0.21 2.42 -10.72
N ARG A 95 -0.36 2.62 -11.92
CA ARG A 95 0.26 3.42 -12.99
C ARG A 95 0.52 4.86 -12.58
N ILE A 96 -0.43 5.52 -11.88
CA ILE A 96 -0.25 6.91 -11.43
C ILE A 96 0.91 7.02 -10.43
N VAL A 97 0.96 6.10 -9.46
CA VAL A 97 2.01 6.09 -8.43
C VAL A 97 3.38 5.77 -9.05
N GLU A 98 3.44 4.76 -9.92
CA GLU A 98 4.67 4.36 -10.61
C GLU A 98 5.20 5.49 -11.49
N ASN A 99 4.34 6.15 -12.27
CA ASN A 99 4.72 7.30 -13.08
C ASN A 99 5.23 8.48 -12.24
N ALA A 100 4.62 8.73 -11.07
CA ALA A 100 5.00 9.84 -10.20
C ALA A 100 6.38 9.65 -9.54
N PHE A 101 6.73 8.42 -9.16
CA PHE A 101 7.93 8.16 -8.36
C PHE A 101 9.03 7.40 -9.08
N GLN A 102 8.72 6.76 -10.21
CA GLN A 102 9.61 5.84 -10.92
C GLN A 102 10.08 4.72 -9.97
N ILE A 103 9.12 4.15 -9.23
CA ILE A 103 9.32 3.05 -8.27
C ILE A 103 8.29 1.97 -8.61
N PRO A 104 8.69 0.68 -8.68
CA PRO A 104 7.78 -0.42 -8.96
C PRO A 104 6.58 -0.44 -8.01
N VAL A 105 5.38 -0.53 -8.57
CA VAL A 105 4.14 -0.64 -7.78
C VAL A 105 3.57 -2.06 -7.90
N LYS A 106 3.47 -2.76 -6.77
CA LYS A 106 3.02 -4.15 -6.71
C LYS A 106 1.60 -4.25 -6.12
N PRO A 107 0.70 -5.06 -6.71
CA PRO A 107 -0.66 -5.22 -6.20
C PRO A 107 -0.73 -6.24 -5.05
N GLY A 108 -1.46 -5.88 -4.00
CA GLY A 108 -1.83 -6.74 -2.88
C GLY A 108 -0.69 -6.96 -1.89
N THR A 109 -1.03 -7.25 -0.64
CA THR A 109 -0.06 -7.51 0.43
C THR A 109 -0.19 -8.94 0.94
N HIS A 110 -1.39 -9.32 1.37
CA HIS A 110 -1.69 -10.64 1.87
C HIS A 110 -2.88 -11.25 1.15
N GLN A 111 -2.95 -12.58 1.10
CA GLN A 111 -4.11 -13.29 0.57
C GLN A 111 -5.14 -13.50 1.69
N TYR A 112 -6.42 -13.30 1.40
CA TYR A 112 -7.50 -13.73 2.27
C TYR A 112 -7.72 -15.22 1.97
N LYS A 113 -7.42 -16.09 2.93
CA LYS A 113 -8.02 -17.42 2.98
C LYS A 113 -9.40 -17.30 3.60
#